data_AF-W7DW57-F1
#
_entry.id   AF-W7DW57-F1
#
_cell.length_a   1.000
_cell.length_b   1.000
_cell.length_c   1.000
_cell.angle_alpha   90.00
_cell.angle_beta   90.00
_cell.angle_gamma   90.00
#
_symmetry.space_group_name_H-M   'P 1'
#
loop_
_entity.id
_entity.type
_entity.pdbx_description
1 polymer ?
#
loop_
_entity_poly.entity_id
_entity_poly.type
_entity_poly.pdbx_seq_one_letter_code
_entity_poly.pdbx_strand_id
1 'polypeptide(L)'
;MIDQSAAHANSRSNPATYSGIMDSIRKLFGTENDVSPSLFSYNSKGACPECKGLGYIAMDMAFMDAIRTPCEACSGKRFKEEVLKYQLNGQTISDVLEMTVSDALSFFELKKITKQLQAMEDVGIGYLTLGQALSTLSGGECQRLKLATELHKKGEYLYYG
;
A
#
# COMPACT_ATOMS: atom_id res chain seq x y z
N MET A 1 -5.70 18.92 28.17
CA MET A 1 -6.51 17.81 27.62
C MET A 1 -5.76 17.32 26.40
N ILE A 2 -5.22 16.10 26.46
CA ILE A 2 -4.36 15.56 25.40
C ILE A 2 -5.27 15.23 24.23
N ASP A 3 -5.16 15.99 23.15
CA ASP A 3 -5.79 15.67 21.87
C ASP A 3 -5.14 14.39 21.33
N GLN A 4 -5.82 13.27 21.57
CA GLN A 4 -5.51 11.97 20.99
C GLN A 4 -6.32 11.76 19.70
N SER A 5 -6.42 12.77 18.83
CA SER A 5 -6.75 12.49 17.43
C SER A 5 -5.61 11.65 16.85
N ALA A 6 -5.70 10.33 17.04
CA ALA A 6 -4.93 9.35 16.31
C ALA A 6 -4.93 9.83 14.86
N ALA A 7 -3.75 10.19 14.35
CA ALA A 7 -3.58 10.74 13.01
C ALA A 7 -4.57 10.04 12.10
N HIS A 8 -5.57 10.77 11.58
CA HIS A 8 -6.62 10.22 10.73
C HIS A 8 -5.95 9.64 9.49
N ALA A 9 -5.43 8.43 9.62
CA ALA A 9 -4.80 7.71 8.55
C ALA A 9 -5.95 7.42 7.59
N ASN A 10 -5.92 8.10 6.45
CA ASN A 10 -6.87 7.89 5.38
C ASN A 10 -7.07 6.38 5.20
N SER A 11 -8.32 5.92 5.22
CA SER A 11 -8.67 4.50 5.17
C SER A 11 -8.13 3.77 3.94
N ARG A 12 -7.69 4.52 2.92
CA ARG A 12 -7.07 4.04 1.68
C ARG A 12 -5.54 3.99 1.72
N SER A 13 -4.92 4.58 2.74
CA SER A 13 -3.47 4.58 2.89
C SER A 13 -2.98 3.24 3.41
N ASN A 14 -1.80 2.85 2.94
CA ASN A 14 -1.05 1.66 3.33
C ASN A 14 0.46 1.94 3.21
N PRO A 15 1.35 1.04 3.67
CA PRO A 15 2.80 1.24 3.56
C PRO A 15 3.27 1.57 2.13
N ALA A 16 2.73 0.93 1.09
CA ALA A 16 3.14 1.16 -0.29
C ALA A 16 2.78 2.57 -0.82
N THR A 17 1.59 3.06 -0.49
CA THR A 17 1.14 4.40 -0.89
C THR A 17 1.78 5.49 -0.04
N TYR A 18 1.95 5.26 1.26
CA TYR A 18 2.54 6.22 2.18
C TYR A 18 4.01 6.48 1.89
N SER A 19 4.79 5.44 1.57
CA SER A 19 6.19 5.56 1.18
C SER A 19 6.41 6.02 -0.27
N GLY A 20 5.35 6.08 -1.07
CA GLY A 20 5.40 6.48 -2.48
C GLY A 20 5.91 5.39 -3.44
N ILE A 21 6.19 4.17 -2.97
CA ILE A 21 6.62 3.07 -3.86
C ILE A 21 5.50 2.58 -4.79
N MET A 22 4.23 2.76 -4.41
CA MET A 22 3.08 2.31 -5.20
C MET A 22 3.11 2.85 -6.64
N ASP A 23 3.57 4.09 -6.85
CA ASP A 23 3.68 4.67 -8.20
C ASP A 23 4.69 3.93 -9.07
N SER A 24 5.78 3.44 -8.48
CA SER A 24 6.79 2.66 -9.18
C SER A 24 6.26 1.26 -9.49
N ILE A 25 5.57 0.63 -8.53
CA ILE A 25 4.91 -0.67 -8.72
C ILE A 25 3.91 -0.60 -9.88
N ARG A 26 3.02 0.40 -9.88
CA ARG A 26 2.01 0.58 -10.95
C ARG A 26 2.65 0.75 -12.33
N LYS A 27 3.78 1.45 -12.40
CA LYS A 27 4.54 1.64 -13.66
C LYS A 27 5.17 0.35 -14.14
N LEU A 28 5.72 -0.48 -13.24
CA LEU A 28 6.26 -1.79 -13.58
C LEU A 28 5.18 -2.69 -14.17
N PHE A 29 4.04 -2.83 -13.49
CA PHE A 29 2.90 -3.61 -14.01
C PHE A 29 2.40 -3.10 -15.37
N GLY A 30 2.28 -1.78 -15.53
CA GLY A 30 1.88 -1.17 -16.80
C GLY A 30 2.85 -1.45 -17.94
N THR A 31 4.16 -1.41 -17.66
CA THR A 31 5.20 -1.69 -18.65
C THR A 31 5.22 -3.18 -19.03
N GLU A 32 5.18 -4.08 -18.04
CA GLU A 32 5.25 -5.53 -18.25
C GLU A 32 4.06 -6.05 -19.07
N ASN A 33 2.88 -5.46 -18.88
CA ASN A 33 1.64 -5.93 -19.49
C ASN A 33 1.19 -5.08 -20.70
N ASP A 34 1.99 -4.10 -21.12
CA ASP A 34 1.66 -3.14 -22.19
C ASP A 34 0.28 -2.46 -22.01
N VAL A 35 0.00 -1.98 -20.78
CA VAL A 35 -1.25 -1.30 -20.45
C VAL A 35 -1.02 -0.07 -19.57
N SER A 36 -2.04 0.78 -19.47
CA SER A 36 -1.93 2.01 -18.66
C SER A 36 -1.68 1.71 -17.17
N PRO A 37 -0.67 2.33 -16.53
CA PRO A 37 -0.44 2.25 -15.08
C PRO A 37 -1.63 2.69 -14.21
N SER A 38 -2.61 3.38 -14.80
CA SER A 38 -3.84 3.78 -14.11
C SER A 38 -4.77 2.60 -13.81
N LEU A 39 -4.65 1.48 -14.53
CA LEU A 39 -5.37 0.25 -14.22
C LEU A 39 -4.91 -0.38 -12.91
N PHE A 40 -3.67 -0.14 -12.48
CA PHE A 40 -3.12 -0.67 -11.23
C PHE A 40 -3.34 0.27 -10.04
N SER A 41 -4.27 1.22 -10.16
CA SER A 41 -4.67 2.11 -9.06
C SER A 41 -6.08 1.76 -8.58
N TYR A 42 -6.18 1.31 -7.31
CA TYR A 42 -7.46 1.15 -6.63
C TYR A 42 -8.11 2.48 -6.23
N ASN A 43 -7.48 3.62 -6.54
CA ASN A 43 -8.04 4.96 -6.41
C ASN A 43 -8.52 5.54 -7.75
N SER A 44 -8.41 4.82 -8.87
CA SER A 44 -8.89 5.27 -10.18
C SER A 44 -9.44 4.14 -11.05
N LYS A 45 -8.94 3.96 -12.29
CA LYS A 45 -9.55 3.12 -13.32
C LYS A 45 -9.63 1.64 -12.94
N GLY A 46 -8.69 1.19 -12.11
CA GLY A 46 -8.61 -0.20 -11.65
C GLY A 46 -9.51 -0.56 -10.48
N ALA A 47 -10.10 0.43 -9.81
CA ALA A 47 -10.84 0.23 -8.58
C ALA A 47 -12.04 -0.70 -8.80
N CYS A 48 -12.24 -1.64 -7.87
CA CYS A 48 -13.48 -2.39 -7.76
C CYS A 48 -14.65 -1.39 -7.64
N PRO A 49 -15.67 -1.47 -8.52
CA PRO A 49 -16.75 -0.48 -8.57
C PRO A 49 -17.61 -0.51 -7.29
N GLU A 50 -17.84 -1.69 -6.72
CA GLU A 50 -18.71 -1.88 -5.56
C GLU A 50 -18.16 -1.22 -4.29
N CYS A 51 -16.92 -1.54 -3.92
CA CYS A 51 -16.27 -0.93 -2.76
C CYS A 51 -15.49 0.35 -3.09
N LYS A 52 -15.52 0.80 -4.35
CA LYS A 52 -14.73 1.94 -4.85
C LYS A 52 -13.26 1.81 -4.49
N GLY A 53 -12.72 0.59 -4.55
CA GLY A 53 -11.33 0.25 -4.19
C GLY A 53 -10.96 0.28 -2.71
N LEU A 54 -11.93 0.32 -1.79
CA LEU A 54 -11.66 0.16 -0.34
C LEU A 54 -11.29 -1.28 0.04
N GLY A 55 -11.90 -2.26 -0.65
CA GLY A 55 -11.81 -3.69 -0.31
C GLY A 55 -12.84 -4.13 0.73
N TYR A 56 -13.61 -3.21 1.29
CA TYR A 56 -14.67 -3.51 2.26
C TYR A 56 -15.87 -2.59 2.05
N ILE A 57 -17.02 -3.01 2.56
CA ILE A 57 -18.22 -2.18 2.71
C ILE A 57 -18.30 -1.80 4.19
N ALA A 58 -18.45 -0.51 4.46
CA ALA A 58 -18.65 0.01 5.81
C ALA A 58 -20.15 0.26 6.04
N MET A 59 -20.66 -0.27 7.14
CA MET A 59 -21.99 0.10 7.64
C MET A 59 -21.77 1.06 8.80
N ASP A 60 -22.19 2.30 8.60
CA ASP A 60 -22.13 3.33 9.64
C ASP A 60 -23.42 3.30 10.45
N MET A 61 -23.29 3.14 11.77
CA MET A 61 -24.39 3.21 12.73
C MET A 61 -24.06 4.35 13.69
N ALA A 62 -24.99 5.29 13.84
CA ALA A 62 -24.78 6.62 14.45
C ALA A 62 -24.16 6.65 15.86
N PHE A 63 -23.98 5.51 16.53
CA PHE A 63 -23.48 5.41 17.90
C PHE A 63 -22.47 4.26 18.12
N MET A 64 -21.97 3.62 17.06
CA MET A 64 -21.03 2.49 17.18
C MET A 64 -19.89 2.64 16.17
N ASP A 65 -18.77 1.97 16.46
CA ASP A 65 -17.68 1.86 15.49
C ASP A 65 -18.19 1.21 14.21
N ALA A 66 -17.86 1.81 13.06
CA ALA A 66 -18.31 1.33 11.76
C ALA A 66 -17.85 -0.13 11.53
N ILE A 67 -18.82 -1.02 11.30
CA ILE A 67 -18.55 -2.42 10.97
C ILE A 67 -18.07 -2.47 9.52
N ARG A 68 -16.93 -3.13 9.29
CA ARG A 68 -16.34 -3.32 7.98
C ARG A 68 -16.43 -4.79 7.58
N THR A 69 -17.15 -5.06 6.51
CA THR A 69 -17.24 -6.41 5.93
C THR A 69 -16.42 -6.45 4.64
N PRO A 70 -15.60 -7.49 4.39
CA PRO A 70 -14.91 -7.64 3.11
C PRO A 70 -15.87 -7.49 1.93
N CYS A 71 -15.45 -6.77 0.90
CA CYS A 71 -16.29 -6.58 -0.28
C CYS A 71 -16.40 -7.90 -1.03
N GLU A 72 -17.60 -8.46 -1.12
CA GLU A 72 -17.84 -9.75 -1.76
C GLU A 72 -17.40 -9.76 -3.24
N ALA A 73 -17.68 -8.69 -3.98
CA ALA A 73 -17.38 -8.58 -5.41
C ALA A 73 -15.89 -8.66 -5.77
N CYS A 74 -15.00 -8.22 -4.87
CA CYS A 74 -13.55 -8.33 -5.09
C CYS A 74 -12.85 -9.20 -4.02
N SER A 75 -13.61 -9.79 -3.11
CA SER A 75 -13.11 -10.54 -1.95
C SER A 75 -12.00 -9.82 -1.19
N GLY A 76 -12.10 -8.49 -1.03
CA GLY A 76 -11.07 -7.68 -0.36
C GLY A 76 -9.95 -7.13 -1.26
N LYS A 77 -9.80 -7.63 -2.48
CA LYS A 77 -8.66 -7.34 -3.37
C LYS A 77 -8.61 -5.93 -3.93
N ARG A 78 -9.65 -5.11 -3.74
CA ARG A 78 -9.76 -3.69 -4.16
C ARG A 78 -9.77 -3.40 -5.67
N PHE A 79 -9.45 -4.36 -6.51
CA PHE A 79 -9.39 -4.19 -7.97
C PHE A 79 -10.56 -4.88 -8.69
N LYS A 80 -10.80 -4.44 -9.93
CA LYS A 80 -11.63 -5.19 -10.89
C LYS A 80 -10.96 -6.51 -11.25
N GLU A 81 -11.76 -7.52 -11.56
CA GLU A 81 -11.27 -8.84 -11.98
C GLU A 81 -10.38 -8.78 -13.22
N GLU A 82 -10.68 -7.91 -14.19
CA GLU A 82 -9.86 -7.70 -15.40
C GLU A 82 -8.44 -7.22 -15.09
N VAL A 83 -8.24 -6.46 -14.01
CA VAL A 83 -6.92 -5.99 -13.58
C VAL A 83 -6.11 -7.13 -12.97
N LEU A 84 -6.78 -8.07 -12.29
CA LEU A 84 -6.16 -9.22 -11.64
C LEU A 84 -5.71 -10.32 -12.62
N LYS A 85 -5.87 -10.10 -13.93
CA LYS A 85 -5.31 -10.97 -14.98
C LYS A 85 -3.87 -10.59 -15.34
N TYR A 86 -3.47 -9.35 -15.06
CA TYR A 86 -2.12 -8.86 -15.34
C TYR A 86 -1.17 -9.24 -14.22
N GLN A 87 0.05 -9.61 -14.60
CA GLN A 87 1.04 -10.15 -13.68
C GLN A 87 2.39 -9.45 -13.83
N LEU A 88 3.15 -9.43 -12.75
CA LEU A 88 4.57 -9.10 -12.72
C LEU A 88 5.26 -10.29 -12.06
N ASN A 89 6.20 -10.94 -12.75
CA ASN A 89 6.91 -12.12 -12.24
C ASN A 89 5.97 -13.21 -11.68
N GLY A 90 4.84 -13.44 -12.37
CA GLY A 90 3.83 -14.44 -11.97
C GLY A 90 2.87 -14.02 -10.85
N GLN A 91 2.98 -12.79 -10.34
CA GLN A 91 2.16 -12.27 -9.24
C GLN A 91 1.25 -11.14 -9.72
N THR A 92 -0.02 -11.13 -9.31
CA THR A 92 -0.93 -10.02 -9.59
C THR A 92 -0.62 -8.82 -8.69
N ILE A 93 -1.19 -7.66 -9.01
CA ILE A 93 -1.04 -6.48 -8.15
C ILE A 93 -1.64 -6.69 -6.75
N SER A 94 -2.65 -7.55 -6.61
CA SER A 94 -3.21 -7.89 -5.28
C SER A 94 -2.21 -8.73 -4.49
N ASP A 95 -1.63 -9.76 -5.11
CA ASP A 95 -0.66 -10.65 -4.46
C ASP A 95 0.57 -9.85 -3.99
N VAL A 96 1.06 -8.93 -4.83
CA VAL A 96 2.14 -8.00 -4.46
C VAL A 96 1.78 -7.11 -3.28
N LEU A 97 0.53 -6.63 -3.19
CA LEU A 97 0.08 -5.85 -2.03
C LEU A 97 -0.10 -6.71 -0.77
N GLU A 98 -0.25 -8.01 -0.90
CA GLU A 98 -0.33 -8.96 0.21
C GLU A 98 1.06 -9.44 0.68
N MET A 99 2.13 -9.22 -0.10
CA MET A 99 3.50 -9.50 0.33
C MET A 99 3.88 -8.67 1.56
N THR A 100 4.62 -9.30 2.47
CA THR A 100 5.33 -8.58 3.52
C THR A 100 6.39 -7.68 2.90
N VAL A 101 6.84 -6.66 3.64
CA VAL A 101 7.97 -5.82 3.22
C VAL A 101 9.21 -6.67 2.94
N SER A 102 9.49 -7.67 3.78
CA SER A 102 10.64 -8.58 3.61
C SER A 102 10.53 -9.44 2.34
N ASP A 103 9.34 -9.97 2.05
CA ASP A 103 9.10 -10.73 0.81
C ASP A 103 9.21 -9.83 -0.42
N ALA A 104 8.61 -8.65 -0.35
CA ALA A 104 8.66 -7.66 -1.43
C ALA A 104 10.09 -7.19 -1.70
N LEU A 105 10.93 -7.08 -0.67
CA LEU A 105 12.34 -6.71 -0.79
C LEU A 105 13.12 -7.75 -1.60
N SER A 106 12.77 -9.03 -1.46
CA SER A 106 13.34 -10.13 -2.24
C SER A 106 12.74 -10.23 -3.65
N PHE A 107 11.49 -9.76 -3.83
CA PHE A 107 10.75 -9.83 -5.09
C PHE A 107 11.13 -8.74 -6.10
N PHE A 108 11.37 -7.50 -5.64
CA PHE A 108 11.66 -6.37 -6.51
C PHE A 108 13.16 -6.17 -6.71
N GLU A 109 13.56 -5.86 -7.95
CA GLU A 109 14.96 -5.49 -8.27
C GLU A 109 15.16 -3.97 -8.42
N LEU A 110 14.06 -3.23 -8.65
CA LEU A 110 14.12 -1.79 -8.92
C LEU A 110 14.62 -1.03 -7.68
N LYS A 111 15.80 -0.42 -7.78
CA LYS A 111 16.46 0.33 -6.68
C LYS A 111 15.55 1.35 -5.98
N LYS A 112 14.65 2.01 -6.71
CA LYS A 112 13.72 2.98 -6.13
C LYS A 112 12.72 2.34 -5.15
N ILE A 113 12.33 1.10 -5.41
CA ILE A 113 11.45 0.33 -4.53
C ILE A 113 12.27 -0.31 -3.42
N THR A 114 13.36 -1.02 -3.76
CA THR A 114 14.15 -1.77 -2.77
C THR A 114 14.79 -0.88 -1.71
N LYS A 115 15.20 0.35 -2.03
CA LYS A 115 15.70 1.30 -1.01
C LYS A 115 14.66 1.64 0.06
N GLN A 116 13.40 1.81 -0.34
CA GLN A 116 12.30 2.12 0.60
C GLN A 116 11.93 0.89 1.42
N LEU A 117 11.86 -0.28 0.78
CA LEU A 117 11.61 -1.54 1.47
C LEU A 117 12.73 -1.87 2.47
N GLN A 118 14.00 -1.65 2.11
CA GLN A 118 15.12 -1.81 3.03
C GLN A 118 15.01 -0.86 4.23
N ALA A 119 14.64 0.42 4.02
CA ALA A 119 14.45 1.34 5.13
C ALA A 119 13.32 0.90 6.08
N MET A 120 12.26 0.27 5.56
CA MET A 120 11.19 -0.33 6.37
C MET A 120 11.68 -1.58 7.13
N GLU A 121 12.51 -2.41 6.50
CA GLU A 121 13.17 -3.55 7.13
C GLU A 121 14.05 -3.09 8.31
N ASP A 122 14.89 -2.06 8.08
CA ASP A 122 15.87 -1.55 9.05
C ASP A 122 15.20 -0.96 10.30
N VAL A 123 14.01 -0.36 10.17
CA VAL A 123 13.22 0.11 11.32
C VAL A 123 12.35 -0.99 11.94
N GLY A 124 12.46 -2.24 11.47
CA GLY A 124 11.84 -3.42 12.06
C GLY A 124 10.34 -3.55 11.79
N ILE A 125 9.86 -3.09 10.63
CA ILE A 125 8.48 -3.31 10.16
C ILE A 125 8.40 -4.23 8.93
N GLY A 126 9.42 -5.06 8.73
CA GLY A 126 9.52 -6.04 7.63
C GLY A 126 8.33 -6.99 7.50
N TYR A 127 7.68 -7.30 8.62
CA TYR A 127 6.52 -8.21 8.67
C TYR A 127 5.20 -7.59 8.18
N LEU A 128 5.12 -6.26 8.03
CA LEU A 128 3.91 -5.61 7.54
C LEU A 128 3.72 -5.89 6.05
N THR A 129 2.48 -6.08 5.61
CA THR A 129 2.21 -6.20 4.18
C THR A 129 2.13 -4.83 3.50
N LEU A 130 2.51 -4.78 2.23
CA LEU A 130 2.54 -3.52 1.46
C LEU A 130 1.16 -2.83 1.39
N GLY A 131 0.09 -3.63 1.36
CA GLY A 131 -1.30 -3.23 1.22
C GLY A 131 -2.06 -3.04 2.53
N GLN A 132 -1.46 -3.38 3.68
CA GLN A 132 -2.09 -3.31 5.00
C GLN A 132 -2.60 -1.89 5.28
N ALA A 133 -3.88 -1.78 5.66
CA ALA A 133 -4.48 -0.47 5.91
C ALA A 133 -3.80 0.20 7.11
N LEU A 134 -3.36 1.45 6.96
CA LEU A 134 -2.67 2.18 8.04
C LEU A 134 -3.53 2.32 9.30
N SER A 135 -4.86 2.32 9.19
CA SER A 135 -5.76 2.35 10.34
C SER A 135 -5.69 1.11 11.22
N THR A 136 -5.05 0.03 10.76
CA THR A 136 -4.85 -1.22 11.52
C THR A 136 -3.49 -1.28 12.20
N LEU A 137 -2.59 -0.34 11.89
CA LEU A 137 -1.28 -0.28 12.48
C LEU A 137 -1.34 0.38 13.86
N SER A 138 -0.53 -0.12 14.79
CA SER A 138 -0.24 0.54 16.04
C SER A 138 0.43 1.90 15.81
N GLY A 139 0.35 2.78 16.81
CA GLY A 139 1.04 4.07 16.77
C GLY A 139 2.55 3.93 16.58
N GLY A 140 3.17 2.91 17.19
CA GLY A 140 4.60 2.61 17.04
C GLY A 140 4.98 2.15 15.63
N GLU A 141 4.15 1.35 14.96
CA GLU A 141 4.35 0.98 13.55
C GLU A 141 4.19 2.19 12.63
N CYS A 142 3.17 3.02 12.84
CA CYS A 142 2.99 4.27 12.08
C CYS A 142 4.21 5.20 12.21
N GLN A 143 4.75 5.34 13.42
CA GLN A 143 5.92 6.16 13.66
C GLN A 143 7.17 5.61 12.96
N ARG A 144 7.38 4.28 12.98
CA ARG A 144 8.51 3.64 12.30
C ARG A 144 8.38 3.72 10.78
N LEU A 145 7.19 3.56 10.22
CA LEU A 145 6.92 3.77 8.79
C LEU A 145 7.24 5.21 8.35
N LYS A 146 6.87 6.20 9.17
CA LYS A 146 7.24 7.60 8.95
C LYS A 146 8.75 7.79 8.97
N LEU A 147 9.45 7.20 9.93
CA LEU A 147 10.92 7.27 10.01
C LEU A 147 11.58 6.67 8.76
N ALA A 148 11.18 5.48 8.33
CA ALA A 148 11.68 4.84 7.11
C ALA A 148 11.54 5.74 5.87
N THR A 149 10.39 6.39 5.72
CA THR A 149 10.10 7.28 4.59
C THR A 149 10.96 8.55 4.60
N GLU A 150 11.26 9.10 5.78
CA GLU A 150 12.10 10.29 5.95
C GLU A 150 13.61 10.00 5.81
N LEU A 151 14.07 8.80 6.20
CA LEU A 151 15.45 8.36 6.01
C LEU A 151 15.85 8.37 4.53
N HIS A 152 14.93 7.98 3.64
CA HIS A 152 15.15 8.08 2.20
C HIS A 152 15.32 9.53 1.72
N LYS A 153 14.56 10.49 2.27
CA LYS A 153 14.66 11.91 1.86
C LYS A 153 16.00 12.52 2.27
N LYS A 154 16.52 12.18 3.46
CA LYS A 154 17.83 12.70 3.92
C LYS A 154 19.02 12.14 3.15
N GLY A 155 18.92 10.92 2.63
CA GLY A 155 19.95 10.33 1.78
C GLY A 155 20.17 11.07 0.44
N GLU A 156 19.19 11.85 -0.04
CA GLU A 156 19.33 12.67 -1.25
C GLU A 156 20.10 13.99 -1.01
N TYR A 157 20.17 14.50 0.23
CA TYR A 157 20.88 15.75 0.55
C TYR A 157 22.39 15.58 0.80
N LEU A 158 22.86 14.37 1.10
CA LEU A 158 24.27 14.11 1.42
C LEU A 158 25.16 13.83 0.18
N TYR A 159 24.60 13.87 -1.03
CA TYR A 159 25.36 13.75 -2.29
C TYR A 159 25.49 15.09 -3.06
N TYR A 160 25.10 16.20 -2.43
CA TYR A 160 25.24 17.56 -2.97
C TYR A 160 25.90 18.55 -1.98
N GLY A 161 26.80 18.04 -1.12
CA GLY A 161 27.60 18.84 -0.19
C GLY A 161 29.08 18.56 -0.36
#